data_AF-A0A3N5TQS4-F1
#
_entry.id   AF-A0A3N5TQS4-F1
#
_cell.length_a   1.000
_cell.length_b   1.000
_cell.length_c   1.000
_cell.angle_alpha   90.00
_cell.angle_beta   90.00
_cell.angle_gamma   90.00
#
_symmetry.space_group_name_H-M   'P 1'
#
loop_
_entity.id
_entity.type
_entity.pdbx_description
1 polymer ?
#
loop_
_entity_poly.entity_id
_entity_poly.type
_entity_poly.pdbx_seq_one_letter_code
_entity_poly.pdbx_strand_id
1 'polypeptide(L)'
;MNRQSKDVTTAAGNLLTTPGLVALAGVFVLAAWYSQAGILLLAGLFLATAGLARLWNRLSLAGVRAERHLNGTRFFPGESIACTLQLFNRKPLPLPWVQLENDLPAGFRLEEPAGPPGAEAIRRSASLLWYRGITWKLKLVGERRGYYPIGPLKITSGDFL
;
A
#
# COMPACT_ATOMS: atom_id res chain seq x y z
N MET A 1 14.70 -17.48 -9.86
CA MET A 1 13.73 -16.93 -10.83
C MET A 1 12.38 -17.56 -10.53
N ASN A 2 11.55 -16.94 -9.67
CA ASN A 2 10.30 -17.57 -9.21
C ASN A 2 9.12 -16.59 -9.32
N ARG A 3 8.10 -17.01 -10.06
CA ARG A 3 6.84 -16.29 -10.31
C ARG A 3 6.06 -16.23 -8.99
N GLN A 4 5.78 -15.02 -8.53
CA GLN A 4 4.83 -14.78 -7.44
C GLN A 4 3.41 -14.90 -8.01
N SER A 5 2.70 -15.96 -7.60
CA SER A 5 1.25 -16.08 -7.77
C SER A 5 0.59 -14.96 -6.98
N LYS A 6 -0.09 -14.06 -7.67
CA LYS A 6 -0.99 -13.08 -7.06
C LYS A 6 -2.36 -13.75 -7.03
N ASP A 7 -2.76 -14.26 -5.87
CA ASP A 7 -4.15 -14.62 -5.62
C ASP A 7 -4.95 -13.32 -5.54
N VAL A 8 -5.54 -12.95 -6.67
CA VAL A 8 -6.46 -11.82 -6.79
C VAL A 8 -7.83 -12.32 -6.37
N THR A 9 -8.26 -11.90 -5.19
CA THR A 9 -9.60 -12.13 -4.64
C THR A 9 -10.66 -11.74 -5.68
N THR A 10 -11.23 -12.76 -6.29
CA THR A 10 -12.22 -12.67 -7.36
C THR A 10 -13.60 -12.71 -6.72
N ALA A 11 -14.17 -11.55 -6.40
CA ALA A 11 -15.57 -11.51 -5.95
C ALA A 11 -16.35 -10.22 -6.30
N ALA A 12 -15.70 -9.06 -6.47
CA ALA A 12 -16.42 -7.80 -6.74
C ALA A 12 -15.94 -7.04 -8.00
N GLY A 13 -15.12 -7.68 -8.83
CA GLY A 13 -14.28 -7.01 -9.83
C GLY A 13 -14.85 -6.85 -11.23
N ASN A 14 -16.11 -7.17 -11.51
CA ASN A 14 -16.59 -7.22 -12.91
C ASN A 14 -17.13 -5.89 -13.48
N LEU A 15 -17.24 -4.83 -12.67
CA LEU A 15 -17.67 -3.50 -13.14
C LEU A 15 -16.49 -2.60 -13.58
N LEU A 16 -15.27 -2.90 -13.13
CA LEU A 16 -14.04 -2.16 -13.45
C LEU A 16 -13.06 -3.00 -14.28
N THR A 17 -13.50 -3.93 -15.10
CA THR A 17 -12.63 -4.54 -16.13
C THR A 17 -12.65 -3.70 -17.40
N THR A 18 -11.54 -3.69 -18.14
CA THR A 18 -11.38 -3.00 -19.44
C THR A 18 -12.58 -3.17 -20.39
N PRO A 19 -13.21 -4.37 -20.53
CA PRO A 19 -14.44 -4.52 -21.32
C PRO A 19 -15.65 -3.73 -20.80
N GLY A 20 -15.83 -3.61 -19.48
CA GLY A 20 -16.94 -2.85 -18.89
C GLY A 20 -16.84 -1.35 -19.20
N LEU A 21 -15.62 -0.80 -19.16
CA LEU A 21 -15.36 0.59 -19.56
C LEU A 21 -15.60 0.82 -21.06
N VAL A 22 -15.28 -0.15 -21.91
CA VAL A 22 -15.53 -0.08 -23.36
C VAL A 22 -17.02 -0.13 -23.66
N ALA A 23 -17.78 -1.01 -22.98
CA ALA A 23 -19.23 -1.06 -23.11
C ALA A 23 -19.89 0.26 -22.70
N LEU A 24 -19.44 0.86 -21.60
CA LEU A 24 -19.98 2.11 -21.07
C LEU A 24 -19.60 3.32 -21.93
N ALA A 25 -18.40 3.32 -22.52
CA ALA A 25 -18.02 4.27 -23.57
C ALA A 25 -18.87 4.10 -24.84
N GLY A 26 -19.19 2.86 -25.23
CA GLY A 26 -20.11 2.57 -26.32
C GLY A 26 -21.53 3.11 -26.08
N VAL A 27 -22.07 2.93 -24.87
CA VAL A 27 -23.36 3.52 -24.47
C VAL A 27 -23.31 5.04 -24.49
N PHE A 28 -22.20 5.65 -24.07
CA PHE A 28 -22.01 7.10 -24.14
C PHE A 28 -22.02 7.62 -25.59
N VAL A 29 -21.34 6.94 -26.51
CA VAL A 29 -21.35 7.29 -27.95
C VAL A 29 -22.74 7.11 -28.57
N LEU A 30 -23.45 6.04 -28.22
CA LEU A 30 -24.83 5.80 -28.69
C LEU A 30 -25.83 6.82 -28.13
N ALA A 31 -25.67 7.24 -26.86
CA ALA A 31 -26.48 8.30 -26.26
C ALA A 31 -26.19 9.67 -26.89
N ALA A 32 -24.94 9.94 -27.27
CA ALA A 32 -24.52 11.14 -27.99
C ALA A 32 -25.21 11.22 -29.36
N TRP A 33 -25.28 10.07 -30.03
CA TRP A 33 -25.94 9.91 -31.32
C TRP A 33 -27.45 10.14 -31.26
N TYR A 34 -28.12 9.81 -30.15
CA TYR A 34 -29.56 9.97 -29.97
C TYR A 34 -30.00 11.33 -29.38
N SER A 35 -29.07 12.26 -29.17
CA SER A 35 -29.34 13.63 -28.68
C SER A 35 -30.14 13.73 -27.36
N GLN A 36 -30.14 12.67 -26.55
CA GLN A 36 -30.77 12.63 -25.23
C GLN A 36 -29.80 13.20 -24.20
N ALA A 37 -29.82 14.52 -24.02
CA ALA A 37 -28.90 15.25 -23.14
C ALA A 37 -28.81 14.69 -21.70
N GLY A 38 -29.93 14.17 -21.16
CA GLY A 38 -29.96 13.60 -19.80
C GLY A 38 -29.11 12.33 -19.65
N ILE A 39 -29.21 11.40 -20.61
CA ILE A 39 -28.48 10.12 -20.56
C ILE A 39 -26.98 10.35 -20.80
N LEU A 40 -26.65 11.27 -21.70
CA LEU A 40 -25.28 11.72 -21.95
C LEU A 40 -24.62 12.26 -20.68
N LEU A 41 -25.28 13.18 -19.97
CA LEU A 41 -24.71 13.77 -18.76
C LEU A 41 -24.50 12.71 -17.66
N LEU A 42 -25.47 11.81 -17.46
CA LEU A 42 -25.36 10.73 -16.47
C LEU A 42 -24.25 9.73 -16.82
N ALA A 43 -24.20 9.26 -18.07
CA ALA A 43 -23.18 8.32 -18.53
C ALA A 43 -21.79 8.96 -18.52
N GLY A 44 -21.67 10.24 -18.88
CA GLY A 44 -20.41 10.99 -18.85
C GLY A 44 -19.91 11.21 -17.43
N LEU A 45 -20.81 11.58 -16.52
CA LEU A 45 -20.48 11.72 -15.10
C LEU A 45 -20.03 10.38 -14.51
N PHE A 46 -20.71 9.29 -14.85
CA PHE A 46 -20.34 7.94 -14.41
C PHE A 46 -18.97 7.51 -14.96
N LEU A 47 -18.70 7.76 -16.24
CA LEU A 47 -17.40 7.48 -16.85
C LEU A 47 -16.29 8.33 -16.22
N ALA A 48 -16.56 9.61 -15.96
CA ALA A 48 -15.60 10.52 -15.34
C ALA A 48 -15.26 10.07 -13.92
N THR A 49 -16.25 9.73 -13.10
CA THR A 49 -16.02 9.24 -11.73
C THR A 49 -15.32 7.88 -11.72
N ALA A 50 -15.72 6.94 -12.60
CA ALA A 50 -15.05 5.65 -12.74
C ALA A 50 -13.61 5.78 -13.22
N GLY A 51 -13.35 6.68 -14.19
CA GLY A 51 -12.04 7.00 -14.70
C GLY A 51 -11.16 7.61 -13.61
N LEU A 52 -11.69 8.56 -12.85
CA LEU A 52 -11.00 9.20 -11.73
C LEU A 52 -10.67 8.18 -10.64
N ALA A 53 -11.61 7.30 -10.27
CA ALA A 53 -11.38 6.24 -9.29
C ALA A 53 -10.30 5.24 -9.75
N ARG A 54 -10.33 4.84 -11.03
CA ARG A 54 -9.33 3.92 -11.59
C ARG A 54 -7.94 4.56 -11.66
N LEU A 55 -7.88 5.84 -12.04
CA LEU A 55 -6.64 6.61 -12.05
C LEU A 55 -6.11 6.77 -10.63
N TRP A 56 -6.98 7.08 -9.66
CA TRP A 56 -6.61 7.16 -8.25
C TRP A 56 -6.07 5.84 -7.73
N ASN A 57 -6.72 4.72 -8.05
CA ASN A 57 -6.25 3.39 -7.66
C ASN A 57 -4.89 3.02 -8.29
N ARG A 58 -4.67 3.38 -9.56
CA ARG A 58 -3.36 3.18 -10.20
C ARG A 58 -2.27 4.07 -9.60
N LEU A 59 -2.60 5.32 -9.26
CA LEU A 59 -1.66 6.29 -8.70
C LEU A 59 -1.52 6.19 -7.18
N SER A 60 -2.40 5.49 -6.47
CA SER A 60 -2.38 5.40 -4.99
C SER A 60 -1.18 4.63 -4.48
N LEU A 61 -0.70 3.61 -5.21
CA LEU A 61 0.49 2.84 -4.83
C LEU A 61 1.68 3.07 -5.77
N ALA A 62 1.46 3.61 -6.97
CA ALA A 62 2.55 3.96 -7.88
C ALA A 62 3.37 5.14 -7.33
N GLY A 63 4.60 4.86 -6.88
CA GLY A 63 5.55 5.89 -6.42
C GLY A 63 5.75 5.99 -4.91
N VAL A 64 5.14 5.10 -4.12
CA VAL A 64 5.48 4.96 -2.70
C VAL A 64 6.73 4.08 -2.58
N ARG A 65 7.77 4.59 -1.92
CA ARG A 65 8.98 3.81 -1.62
C ARG A 65 9.09 3.61 -0.13
N ALA A 66 9.17 2.36 0.30
CA ALA A 66 9.59 2.02 1.65
C ALA A 66 11.00 1.45 1.60
N GLU A 67 11.85 1.94 2.48
CA GLU A 67 13.20 1.46 2.67
C GLU A 67 13.40 1.09 4.14
N ARG A 68 14.20 0.04 4.36
CA ARG A 68 14.56 -0.42 5.69
C ARG A 68 16.07 -0.45 5.79
N HIS A 69 16.58 0.25 6.79
CA HIS A 69 18.00 0.35 7.09
C HIS A 69 18.25 -0.23 8.47
N LEU A 70 19.14 -1.23 8.55
CA LEU A 70 19.59 -1.84 9.80
C LEU A 70 21.06 -1.45 10.01
N ASN A 71 21.45 -1.20 11.25
CA ASN A 71 22.82 -0.77 11.59
C ASN A 71 23.88 -1.90 11.49
N GLY A 72 23.66 -2.91 10.66
CA GLY A 72 24.52 -4.08 10.54
C GLY A 72 23.81 -5.34 10.03
N THR A 73 24.60 -6.38 9.76
CA THR A 73 24.13 -7.71 9.33
C THR A 73 24.30 -8.79 10.41
N ARG A 74 25.04 -8.50 11.49
CA ARG A 74 25.30 -9.40 12.61
C ARG A 74 25.14 -8.63 13.91
N PHE A 75 24.43 -9.23 14.86
CA PHE A 75 24.14 -8.66 16.16
C PHE A 75 24.22 -9.76 17.22
N PHE A 76 24.58 -9.39 18.44
CA PHE A 76 24.60 -10.33 19.55
C PHE A 76 23.22 -10.45 20.22
N PRO A 77 22.87 -11.61 20.78
CA PRO A 77 21.66 -11.74 21.59
C PRO A 77 21.70 -10.75 22.77
N GLY A 78 20.61 -10.04 23.00
CA GLY A 78 20.47 -9.00 24.04
C GLY A 78 20.98 -7.61 23.63
N GLU A 79 21.61 -7.46 22.47
CA GLU A 79 22.06 -6.16 21.95
C GLU A 79 20.89 -5.39 21.32
N SER A 80 20.84 -4.07 21.52
CA SER A 80 19.86 -3.19 20.89
C SER A 80 20.28 -2.86 19.46
N ILE A 81 19.44 -3.26 18.51
CA ILE A 81 19.61 -3.16 17.07
C ILE A 81 18.77 -1.98 16.58
N ALA A 82 19.46 -0.94 16.09
CA ALA A 82 18.79 0.20 15.49
C ALA A 82 18.24 -0.18 14.10
N CYS A 83 16.91 -0.11 13.98
CA CYS A 83 16.17 -0.29 12.75
C CYS A 83 15.52 1.04 12.35
N THR A 84 15.86 1.52 11.16
CA THR A 84 15.29 2.75 10.59
C THR A 84 14.39 2.38 9.43
N LEU A 85 13.10 2.70 9.55
CA LEU A 85 12.12 2.55 8.48
C LEU A 85 11.88 3.92 7.86
N GLN A 86 12.06 4.01 6.54
CA GLN A 86 11.82 5.23 5.79
C GLN A 86 10.72 4.98 4.78
N LEU A 87 9.74 5.88 4.75
CA LEU A 87 8.65 5.84 3.79
C LEU A 87 8.59 7.17 3.06
N PHE A 88 8.67 7.13 1.74
CA PHE A 88 8.67 8.30 0.88
C PHE A 88 7.51 8.26 -0.10
N ASN A 89 6.75 9.35 -0.15
CA ASN A 89 5.72 9.59 -1.13
C ASN A 89 6.30 10.42 -2.28
N ARG A 90 6.77 9.79 -3.38
CA ARG A 90 7.42 10.51 -4.50
C ARG A 90 6.44 11.08 -5.52
N LYS A 91 5.20 11.36 -5.12
CA LYS A 91 4.13 11.85 -6.00
C LYS A 91 3.45 13.08 -5.41
N PRO A 92 2.78 13.88 -6.26
CA PRO A 92 2.03 15.06 -5.83
C PRO A 92 0.71 14.69 -5.15
N LEU A 93 0.29 13.41 -5.18
CA LEU A 93 -0.94 12.96 -4.56
C LEU A 93 -0.73 12.75 -3.05
N PRO A 94 -1.43 13.48 -2.17
CA PRO A 94 -1.37 13.22 -0.74
C PRO A 94 -1.95 11.83 -0.45
N LEU A 95 -1.25 11.09 0.40
CA LEU A 95 -1.67 9.82 0.94
C LEU A 95 -2.24 10.07 2.34
N PRO A 96 -3.56 10.20 2.50
CA PRO A 96 -4.17 10.48 3.79
C PRO A 96 -3.94 9.33 4.78
N TRP A 97 -3.82 8.10 4.29
CA TRP A 97 -3.53 6.92 5.09
C TRP A 97 -2.61 5.98 4.34
N VAL A 98 -1.44 5.70 4.91
CA VAL A 98 -0.54 4.64 4.48
C VAL A 98 -0.11 3.84 5.70
N GLN A 99 -0.14 2.52 5.54
CA GLN A 99 0.21 1.56 6.56
C GLN A 99 1.39 0.74 6.08
N LEU A 100 2.42 0.69 6.90
CA LEU A 100 3.62 -0.09 6.67
C LEU A 100 3.63 -1.23 7.67
N GLU A 101 3.71 -2.44 7.13
CA GLU A 101 3.76 -3.68 7.88
C GLU A 101 5.05 -4.41 7.59
N ASN A 102 5.71 -4.84 8.65
CA ASN A 102 6.92 -5.63 8.57
C ASN A 102 6.86 -6.73 9.63
N ASP A 103 6.68 -7.96 9.17
CA ASP A 103 6.70 -9.14 10.00
C ASP A 103 8.12 -9.33 10.56
N LEU A 104 8.26 -9.36 11.90
CA LEU A 104 9.52 -9.75 12.52
C LEU A 104 9.56 -11.27 12.72
N PRO A 105 10.72 -11.89 12.54
CA PRO A 105 10.92 -13.28 12.93
C PRO A 105 10.83 -13.42 14.46
N ALA A 106 10.33 -14.56 14.95
CA ALA A 106 10.13 -14.89 16.37
C ALA A 106 11.37 -14.80 17.29
N GLY A 107 12.55 -14.51 16.74
CA GLY A 107 13.78 -14.26 17.50
C GLY A 107 14.05 -12.78 17.82
N PHE A 108 13.23 -11.86 17.29
CA PHE A 108 13.37 -10.42 17.51
C PHE A 108 12.20 -9.87 18.32
N ARG A 109 12.51 -8.99 19.26
CA ARG A 109 11.53 -8.24 20.04
C ARG A 109 11.72 -6.74 19.84
N LEU A 110 10.63 -6.00 19.78
CA LEU A 110 10.68 -4.54 19.78
C LEU A 110 10.92 -4.06 21.23
N GLU A 111 11.97 -3.26 21.44
CA GLU A 111 12.31 -2.73 22.77
C GLU A 111 11.22 -1.74 23.25
N GLU A 112 10.65 -0.99 22.31
CA GLU A 112 9.50 -0.10 22.53
C GLU A 112 8.29 -0.57 21.70
N PRO A 113 7.42 -1.44 22.26
CA PRO A 113 6.21 -1.89 21.58
C PRO A 113 5.28 -0.70 21.36
N ALA A 114 5.22 -0.19 20.13
CA ALA A 114 4.27 0.86 19.77
C ALA A 114 2.91 0.32 19.34
N GLY A 115 2.52 -0.84 19.87
CA GLY A 115 1.30 -1.55 19.57
C GLY A 115 0.88 -2.44 20.75
N PRO A 116 -0.26 -3.14 20.63
CA PRO A 116 -0.75 -4.02 21.68
C PRO A 116 0.28 -5.10 22.05
N PRO A 117 0.36 -5.49 23.34
CA PRO A 117 1.27 -6.53 23.80
C PRO A 117 1.00 -7.84 23.05
N GLY A 118 2.04 -8.43 22.45
CA GLY A 118 1.95 -9.63 21.60
C GLY A 118 2.04 -9.36 20.10
N ALA A 119 2.15 -8.10 19.66
CA ALA A 119 2.44 -7.78 18.27
C ALA A 119 3.91 -8.08 17.93
N GLU A 120 4.19 -9.28 17.41
CA GLU A 120 5.47 -9.64 16.81
C GLU A 120 5.72 -8.87 15.49
N ALA A 121 4.70 -8.24 14.90
CA ALA A 121 4.84 -7.46 13.67
C ALA A 121 4.99 -5.96 13.94
N ILE A 122 5.87 -5.30 13.18
CA ILE A 122 5.97 -3.84 13.16
C ILE A 122 4.86 -3.31 12.26
N ARG A 123 3.83 -2.70 12.85
CA ARG A 123 2.77 -1.98 12.12
C ARG A 123 2.85 -0.49 12.41
N ARG A 124 3.03 0.33 11.37
CA ARG A 124 3.09 1.80 11.47
C ARG A 124 2.16 2.43 10.45
N SER A 125 1.27 3.30 10.92
CA SER A 125 0.39 4.08 10.07
C SER A 125 0.77 5.55 10.10
N ALA A 126 0.72 6.21 8.97
CA ALA A 126 0.91 7.66 8.87
C ALA A 126 0.15 8.25 7.69
N SER A 127 0.01 9.58 7.73
CA SER A 127 -0.43 10.39 6.61
C SER A 127 0.78 11.04 5.96
N LEU A 128 1.00 10.81 4.67
CA LEU A 128 2.09 11.43 3.91
C LEU A 128 1.52 12.42 2.90
N LEU A 129 1.87 13.70 3.01
CA LEU A 129 1.53 14.70 2.00
C LEU A 129 2.37 14.50 0.71
N TRP A 130 2.17 15.38 -0.26
CA TRP A 130 2.93 15.47 -1.50
C TRP A 130 4.44 15.53 -1.26
N TYR A 131 5.21 14.72 -1.98
CA TYR A 131 6.69 14.72 -1.95
C TYR A 131 7.32 14.66 -0.54
N ARG A 132 6.57 14.15 0.45
CA ARG A 132 7.04 14.03 1.83
C ARG A 132 7.49 12.62 2.14
N GLY A 133 8.43 12.52 3.07
CA GLY A 133 8.83 11.27 3.69
C GLY A 133 8.67 11.32 5.19
N ILE A 134 8.47 10.17 5.79
CA ILE A 134 8.50 9.97 7.23
C ILE A 134 9.55 8.91 7.55
N THR A 135 10.25 9.09 8.66
CA THR A 135 11.27 8.16 9.13
C THR A 135 10.94 7.75 10.55
N TRP A 136 10.85 6.44 10.78
CA TRP A 136 10.68 5.86 12.09
C TRP A 136 11.98 5.20 12.51
N LYS A 137 12.45 5.56 13.71
CA LYS A 137 13.57 4.89 14.37
C LYS A 137 13.00 3.93 15.38
N LEU A 138 13.41 2.68 15.29
CA LEU A 138 12.96 1.57 16.12
C LEU A 138 14.18 0.89 16.71
N LYS A 139 14.04 0.39 17.93
CA LYS A 139 15.04 -0.45 18.58
C LYS A 139 14.50 -1.86 18.68
N LEU A 140 15.26 -2.81 18.14
CA LEU A 140 14.96 -4.23 18.16
C LEU A 140 15.99 -4.92 19.06
N VAL A 141 15.62 -5.99 19.74
CA VAL A 141 16.54 -6.81 20.50
C VAL A 141 16.43 -8.24 20.00
N GLY A 142 17.57 -8.87 19.71
CA GLY A 142 17.60 -10.30 19.38
C GLY A 142 17.58 -11.12 20.67
N GLU A 143 16.56 -11.97 20.87
CA GLU A 143 16.47 -12.78 22.11
C GLU A 143 17.29 -14.07 22.02
N ARG A 144 17.45 -14.62 20.81
CA ARG A 144 18.12 -15.91 20.57
C ARG A 144 19.09 -15.83 19.40
N ARG A 145 20.17 -16.61 19.47
CA ARG A 145 21.13 -16.76 18.37
C ARG A 145 20.51 -17.63 17.28
N GLY A 146 20.55 -17.16 16.03
CA GLY A 146 20.02 -17.88 14.89
C GLY A 146 20.16 -17.09 13.59
N TYR A 147 19.87 -17.74 12.47
CA TYR A 147 19.67 -17.06 11.20
C TYR A 147 18.19 -16.79 11.01
N TYR A 148 17.84 -15.52 10.82
CA TYR A 148 16.46 -15.08 10.72
C TYR A 148 16.28 -14.26 9.45
N PRO A 149 15.65 -14.83 8.40
CA PRO A 149 15.38 -14.08 7.19
C PRO A 149 14.32 -13.03 7.48
N ILE A 150 14.64 -11.76 7.24
CA ILE A 150 13.68 -10.68 7.42
C ILE A 150 12.84 -10.55 6.14
N GLY A 151 11.52 -10.67 6.29
CA GLY A 151 10.57 -10.64 5.18
C GLY A 151 10.53 -9.29 4.42
N PRO A 152 9.83 -9.27 3.26
CA PRO A 152 9.61 -8.05 2.50
C PRO A 152 8.73 -7.07 3.26
N LEU A 153 8.94 -5.76 3.05
CA LEU A 153 8.05 -4.73 3.60
C LEU A 153 6.74 -4.75 2.83
N LYS A 154 5.62 -4.83 3.56
CA LYS A 154 4.28 -4.70 3.01
C LYS A 154 3.83 -3.25 3.20
N ILE A 155 3.38 -2.63 2.11
CA ILE A 155 2.85 -1.27 2.12
C ILE A 155 1.40 -1.37 1.66
N THR A 156 0.50 -0.91 2.51
CA THR A 156 -0.93 -0.84 2.22
C THR A 156 -1.34 0.62 2.24
N SER A 157 -1.97 1.08 1.18
CA SER A 157 -2.52 2.44 1.08
C SER A 157 -4.01 2.31 0.81
N GLY A 158 -4.83 2.83 1.73
CA GLY A 158 -6.27 3.00 1.54
C GLY A 158 -7.04 1.76 1.09
N ASP A 159 -7.35 0.89 2.04
CA ASP A 159 -8.69 0.31 2.20
C ASP A 159 -8.91 0.21 3.72
N PHE A 160 -9.96 0.84 4.24
CA PHE A 160 -10.38 0.65 5.63
C PHE A 160 -11.30 -0.55 5.62
N LEU A 161 -10.76 -1.73 5.90
CA LEU A 161 -11.51 -2.97 6.04
C LEU A 161 -10.93 -3.80 7.18
#